data_AF-A0A953YXH7-F1
#
_entry.id   AF-A0A953YXH7-F1
#
_cell.length_a   1.000
_cell.length_b   1.000
_cell.length_c   1.000
_cell.angle_alpha   90.00
_cell.angle_beta   90.00
_cell.angle_gamma   90.00
#
_symmetry.space_group_name_H-M   'P 1'
#
loop_
_entity.id
_entity.type
_entity.pdbx_description
1 polymer ?
#
loop_
_entity_poly.entity_id
_entity_poly.type
_entity_poly.pdbx_seq_one_letter_code
_entity_poly.pdbx_strand_id
1 'polypeptide(L)'
;MRCPFCNVDNDRVVDSRSSADGGVVRRRRECLACTKRFTTYERIEEAPLRVIKKDGSRAPFDREKIRHGVVRACEKRPVSAAQVDEIVQGIENEVSKKYEREVPTRVIGE
;
A
#
# COMPACT_ATOMS: atom_id res chain seq x y z
N MET A 1 11.97 12.88 14.62
CA MET A 1 11.58 13.34 13.27
C MET A 1 12.25 14.68 13.04
N ARG A 2 12.91 14.90 11.89
CA ARG A 2 13.54 16.21 11.63
C ARG A 2 12.50 17.32 11.59
N CYS A 3 12.72 18.36 12.39
CA CYS A 3 11.85 19.53 12.45
C CYS A 3 11.88 20.27 11.10
N PRO A 4 10.73 20.54 10.45
CA PRO A 4 10.69 21.20 9.14
C PRO A 4 11.13 22.67 9.17
N PHE A 5 11.33 23.25 10.36
CA PHE A 5 11.70 24.67 10.51
C PHE A 5 13.17 24.91 10.83
N CYS A 6 13.81 23.99 11.56
CA CYS A 6 15.21 24.12 11.97
C CYS A 6 16.07 22.90 11.65
N ASN A 7 15.48 21.86 11.05
CA ASN A 7 16.11 20.62 10.62
C ASN A 7 16.78 19.77 11.72
N VAL A 8 16.61 20.15 12.99
CA VAL A 8 17.07 19.38 14.15
C VAL A 8 16.14 18.20 14.40
N ASP A 9 16.72 17.03 14.69
CA ASP A 9 15.99 15.81 15.06
C ASP A 9 15.77 15.77 16.59
N ASN A 10 15.01 16.74 17.09
CA ASN A 10 14.70 16.87 18.51
C ASN A 10 13.29 17.43 18.68
N ASP A 11 12.32 16.52 18.75
CA ASP A 11 10.89 16.81 18.87
C ASP A 11 10.21 15.91 19.90
N ARG A 12 9.08 16.37 20.45
CA ARG A 12 8.20 15.57 21.31
C ARG A 12 6.79 15.49 20.72
N VAL A 13 6.13 14.35 20.91
CA VAL A 13 4.71 14.16 20.54
C VAL A 13 3.82 14.82 21.61
N VAL A 14 2.90 15.67 21.17
CA VAL A 14 1.98 16.43 22.02
C VAL A 14 0.55 15.89 21.95
N ASP A 15 0.08 15.50 20.77
CA ASP A 15 -1.27 14.96 20.54
C ASP A 15 -1.20 13.86 19.48
N SER A 16 -1.92 12.77 19.67
CA SER A 16 -1.97 11.65 18.72
C SER A 16 -3.42 11.25 18.49
N ARG A 17 -3.86 11.22 17.23
CA ARG A 17 -5.21 10.83 16.83
C ARG A 17 -5.14 9.80 15.70
N SER A 18 -5.88 8.71 15.86
CA SER A 18 -6.05 7.69 14.82
C SER A 18 -7.22 8.08 13.91
N SER A 19 -7.10 7.85 12.59
CA SER A 19 -8.27 7.92 11.69
C SER A 19 -9.25 6.79 12.01
N ALA A 20 -10.55 7.00 11.74
CA ALA A 20 -11.60 6.00 11.99
C ALA A 20 -11.32 4.66 11.27
N ASP A 21 -10.68 4.72 10.10
CA ASP A 21 -10.32 3.55 9.28
C ASP A 21 -9.01 2.87 9.72
N GLY A 22 -8.37 3.31 10.81
CA GLY A 22 -7.18 2.66 11.40
C GLY A 22 -5.86 2.78 10.60
N GLY A 23 -5.90 3.15 9.33
CA GLY A 23 -4.73 3.16 8.44
C GLY A 23 -3.78 4.37 8.57
N VAL A 24 -4.17 5.40 9.33
CA VAL A 24 -3.38 6.64 9.46
C VAL A 24 -3.41 7.16 10.90
N VAL A 25 -2.25 7.49 11.45
CA VAL A 25 -2.09 8.16 12.74
C VAL A 25 -1.57 9.58 12.51
N ARG A 26 -2.35 10.57 12.94
CA ARG A 26 -1.93 11.98 12.96
C ARG A 26 -1.26 12.28 14.29
N ARG A 27 0.00 12.72 14.27
CA ARG A 27 0.73 13.18 15.46
C ARG A 27 1.07 14.66 15.37
N ARG A 28 0.68 15.44 16.38
CA ARG A 28 1.15 16.81 16.60
C ARG A 28 2.47 16.73 17.35
N ARG A 29 3.53 17.28 16.78
CA ARG A 29 4.88 17.31 17.37
C ARG A 29 5.28 18.75 17.68
N GLU A 30 6.09 18.93 18.72
CA GLU A 30 6.69 20.20 19.12
C GLU A 30 8.21 20.03 19.11
N CYS A 31 8.90 20.88 18.36
CA CYS A 31 10.36 20.88 18.32
C CYS A 31 10.92 21.47 19.62
N LEU A 32 11.86 20.77 20.26
CA LEU A 32 12.48 21.24 21.50
C LEU A 32 13.56 22.30 21.26
N ALA A 33 14.08 22.42 20.03
CA ALA A 33 15.09 23.42 19.68
C ALA A 33 14.49 24.79 19.31
N CYS A 34 13.39 24.81 18.55
CA CYS A 34 12.79 26.06 18.06
C CYS A 34 11.35 26.30 18.51
N THR A 35 10.83 25.45 19.41
CA THR A 35 9.48 25.51 20.03
C THR A 35 8.29 25.49 19.06
N LYS A 36 8.53 25.43 17.74
CA LYS A 36 7.49 25.35 16.71
C LYS A 36 6.83 23.99 16.69
N ARG A 37 5.52 23.99 16.40
CA ARG A 37 4.70 22.79 16.27
C ARG A 37 4.47 22.42 14.82
N PHE A 38 4.50 21.13 14.53
CA PHE A 38 4.21 20.56 13.22
C PHE A 38 3.35 19.30 13.35
N THR A 39 2.78 18.83 12.25
CA THR A 39 1.91 17.65 12.24
C THR A 39 2.51 16.62 11.29
N THR A 40 2.65 15.38 11.75
CA THR A 40 3.06 14.24 10.93
C THR A 40 1.87 13.30 10.75
N TYR A 41 1.77 12.74 9.55
CA TYR A 41 0.83 11.67 9.25
C TYR A 41 1.65 10.40 9.07
N GLU A 42 1.52 9.48 10.02
CA GLU A 42 2.13 8.17 9.96
C GLU A 42 1.11 7.24 9.31
N ARG A 43 1.51 6.57 8.23
CA ARG A 43 0.69 5.56 7.55
C ARG A 43 1.41 4.23 7.67
N ILE A 44 0.66 3.13 7.72
CA ILE A 44 1.25 1.81 7.56
C ILE A 44 1.80 1.75 6.14
N GLU A 45 3.11 1.62 6.01
CA GLU A 45 3.75 1.31 4.73
C GLU A 45 3.57 -0.20 4.53
N GLU A 46 2.56 -0.58 3.75
CA GLU A 46 2.41 -1.97 3.33
C GLU A 46 3.62 -2.33 2.45
N ALA A 47 4.34 -3.38 2.84
CA ALA A 47 5.49 -3.83 2.07
C ALA A 47 5.02 -4.15 0.64
N PRO A 48 5.70 -3.66 -0.41
CA PRO A 48 5.27 -3.92 -1.78
C PRO A 48 5.34 -5.43 -2.04
N LEU A 49 4.17 -6.03 -2.28
CA LEU A 49 4.06 -7.43 -2.68
C LEU A 49 4.92 -7.71 -3.91
N ARG A 50 5.68 -8.80 -3.87
CA ARG A 50 6.50 -9.26 -4.99
C ARG A 50 5.98 -10.58 -5.53
N VAL A 51 5.90 -10.69 -6.85
CA VAL A 51 5.54 -11.92 -7.54
C VAL A 51 6.81 -12.70 -7.86
N ILE A 52 6.88 -13.95 -7.39
CA ILE A 52 7.90 -14.92 -7.79
C ILE A 52 7.45 -15.58 -9.10
N LYS A 53 8.15 -15.30 -10.19
CA LYS A 53 7.89 -15.88 -11.51
C LYS A 53 8.34 -17.34 -11.57
N LYS A 54 7.93 -18.04 -12.65
CA LYS A 54 8.26 -19.47 -12.87
C LYS A 54 9.76 -19.74 -12.96
N ASP A 55 10.54 -18.75 -13.38
CA ASP A 55 12.01 -18.77 -13.47
C ASP A 55 12.71 -18.41 -12.15
N GLY A 56 11.94 -18.16 -11.07
CA GLY A 56 12.47 -17.74 -9.77
C GLY A 56 12.77 -16.24 -9.67
N SER A 57 12.58 -15.47 -10.75
CA SER A 57 12.77 -14.02 -10.71
C SER A 57 11.66 -13.33 -9.89
N ARG A 58 12.01 -12.22 -9.23
CA ARG A 58 11.09 -11.42 -8.41
C ARG A 58 10.69 -10.17 -9.18
N ALA A 59 9.40 -10.00 -9.41
CA ALA A 59 8.84 -8.79 -10.00
C ALA A 59 7.92 -8.09 -9.00
N PRO A 60 7.78 -6.76 -9.02
CA PRO A 60 6.75 -6.10 -8.25
C PRO A 60 5.35 -6.61 -8.66
N PHE A 61 4.46 -6.79 -7.69
CA PHE A 61 3.05 -7.01 -7.95
C PHE A 61 2.48 -5.78 -8.64
N ASP A 62 1.79 -6.00 -9.76
CA ASP A 62 1.35 -4.95 -10.66
C ASP A 62 -0.11 -5.18 -10.99
N ARG A 63 -0.96 -4.34 -10.40
CA ARG A 63 -2.42 -4.37 -10.55
C ARG A 63 -2.84 -4.21 -12.02
N GLU A 64 -2.16 -3.36 -12.78
CA GLU A 64 -2.49 -3.14 -14.19
C GLU A 64 -2.21 -4.38 -15.03
N LYS A 65 -1.13 -5.13 -14.73
CA LYS A 65 -0.87 -6.40 -15.40
C LYS A 65 -1.97 -7.42 -15.17
N ILE A 66 -2.49 -7.53 -13.95
CA ILE A 66 -3.60 -8.44 -13.63
C ILE A 66 -4.86 -7.99 -14.37
N ARG A 67 -5.18 -6.70 -14.30
CA ARG A 67 -6.32 -6.10 -15.02
C ARG A 67 -6.26 -6.40 -16.52
N HIS A 68 -5.11 -6.19 -17.16
CA HIS A 68 -4.93 -6.52 -18.58
C HIS A 68 -5.08 -8.02 -18.87
N GLY A 69 -4.59 -8.89 -17.99
CA GLY A 69 -4.81 -10.33 -18.08
C GLY A 69 -6.29 -10.71 -18.04
N VAL A 70 -7.05 -10.14 -17.09
CA VAL A 70 -8.50 -10.37 -16.95
C VAL A 70 -9.26 -9.84 -18.16
N VAL A 71 -8.98 -8.61 -18.61
CA VAL A 71 -9.60 -8.03 -19.81
C VAL A 71 -9.36 -8.92 -21.03
N ARG A 72 -8.13 -9.41 -21.22
CA ARG A 72 -7.79 -10.30 -22.34
C ARG A 72 -8.50 -11.65 -22.25
N ALA A 73 -8.64 -12.21 -21.05
CA ALA A 73 -9.42 -13.45 -20.85
C ALA A 73 -10.92 -13.24 -21.12
N CYS A 74 -11.42 -12.03 -20.89
CA CYS A 74 -12.81 -11.64 -21.06
C CYS A 74 -13.15 -11.02 -22.43
N GLU A 75 -12.21 -10.93 -23.37
CA GLU A 75 -12.34 -10.17 -24.64
C GLU A 75 -13.55 -10.60 -25.50
N LYS A 76 -14.01 -11.84 -25.38
CA LYS A 76 -15.19 -12.38 -26.09
C LYS A 76 -16.46 -12.41 -25.25
N ARG A 77 -16.48 -11.76 -24.09
CA ARG A 77 -17.61 -11.75 -23.15
C ARG A 77 -18.00 -10.29 -22.83
N PRO A 78 -19.29 -9.99 -22.67
CA PRO A 78 -19.74 -8.67 -22.24
C PRO A 78 -19.45 -8.51 -20.74
N VAL A 79 -18.25 -8.05 -20.40
CA VAL A 79 -17.82 -7.79 -19.02
C VAL A 79 -17.58 -6.30 -18.86
N SER A 80 -18.23 -5.69 -17.88
CA SER A 80 -18.07 -4.26 -17.62
C SER A 80 -16.71 -3.97 -16.97
N ALA A 81 -16.19 -2.76 -17.17
CA ALA A 81 -14.95 -2.33 -16.51
C ALA A 81 -15.05 -2.42 -14.97
N ALA A 82 -16.23 -2.10 -14.41
CA ALA A 82 -16.48 -2.20 -12.97
C ALA A 82 -16.33 -3.63 -12.45
N GLN A 83 -16.85 -4.64 -13.17
CA GLN A 83 -16.69 -6.05 -12.80
C GLN A 83 -15.24 -6.51 -12.87
N VAL A 84 -14.49 -6.04 -13.88
CA VAL A 84 -13.05 -6.34 -13.97
C VAL A 84 -12.30 -5.74 -12.77
N ASP A 85 -12.57 -4.48 -12.42
CA ASP A 85 -11.94 -3.83 -11.28
C ASP A 85 -12.30 -4.51 -9.95
N GLU A 86 -13.54 -4.98 -9.79
CA GLU A 86 -13.98 -5.76 -8.61
C GLU A 86 -13.23 -7.09 -8.48
N ILE A 87 -13.08 -7.84 -9.58
CA ILE A 87 -12.31 -9.08 -9.60
C ILE A 87 -10.84 -8.81 -9.24
N VAL A 88 -10.23 -7.79 -9.86
CA VAL A 88 -8.84 -7.40 -9.58
C VAL A 88 -8.67 -7.02 -8.12
N GLN A 89 -9.61 -6.27 -7.55
CA GLN A 89 -9.59 -5.90 -6.12
C GLN A 89 -9.73 -7.12 -5.22
N GLY A 90 -10.56 -8.10 -5.59
CA GLY A 90 -10.69 -9.38 -4.89
C GLY A 90 -9.37 -10.13 -4.85
N ILE A 91 -8.70 -10.27 -6.01
CA ILE A 91 -7.39 -10.92 -6.11
C ILE A 91 -6.35 -10.21 -5.26
N GLU A 92 -6.29 -8.88 -5.32
CA GLU A 92 -5.34 -8.08 -4.52
C GLU A 92 -5.58 -8.28 -3.01
N ASN A 93 -6.83 -8.24 -2.57
CA ASN A 93 -7.19 -8.45 -1.17
C ASN A 93 -6.86 -9.87 -0.69
N GLU A 94 -7.13 -10.90 -1.49
CA GLU A 94 -6.79 -12.27 -1.14
C GLU A 94 -5.27 -12.49 -1.07
N VAL A 95 -4.53 -11.92 -2.03
CA VAL A 95 -3.07 -12.01 -2.07
C VAL A 95 -2.46 -11.29 -0.87
N SER A 96 -2.92 -10.07 -0.54
CA SER A 96 -2.45 -9.32 0.63
C SER A 96 -2.80 -9.99 1.96
N LYS A 97 -3.94 -10.69 2.05
CA LYS A 97 -4.29 -11.46 3.26
C LYS A 97 -3.45 -12.73 3.43
N LYS A 98 -3.07 -13.37 2.33
CA LYS A 98 -2.41 -14.69 2.34
C LYS A 98 -0.89 -14.62 2.27
N TYR A 99 -0.34 -13.53 1.73
CA TYR A 99 1.09 -13.33 1.54
C TYR A 99 1.52 -11.95 2.01
N GLU A 100 2.46 -11.90 2.95
CA GLU A 100 2.93 -10.63 3.52
C GLU A 100 4.00 -9.93 2.65
N ARG A 101 4.71 -10.66 1.78
CA ARG A 101 5.85 -10.12 1.01
C ARG A 101 6.02 -10.72 -0.38
N GLU A 102 5.87 -12.04 -0.52
CA GLU A 102 6.14 -12.73 -1.78
C GLU A 102 5.00 -13.69 -2.13
N VAL A 103 4.49 -13.61 -3.36
CA VAL A 103 3.44 -14.48 -3.89
C VAL A 103 3.94 -15.22 -5.13
N PRO A 104 3.79 -16.55 -5.23
CA PRO A 104 4.13 -17.28 -6.44
C PRO A 104 3.18 -16.93 -7.59
N THR A 105 3.69 -16.81 -8.82
CA THR A 105 2.85 -16.56 -10.01
C THR A 105 1.78 -17.63 -10.25
N ARG A 106 1.97 -18.85 -9.74
CA ARG A 106 0.95 -19.92 -9.82
C ARG A 106 -0.31 -19.55 -9.05
N VAL A 107 -0.19 -18.81 -7.95
CA VAL A 107 -1.33 -18.46 -7.10
C VAL A 107 -2.19 -17.35 -7.71
N ILE A 108 -1.59 -16.48 -8.55
CA ILE A 108 -2.31 -15.39 -9.21
C ILE A 108 -2.97 -15.87 -10.52
N GLY A 109 -2.40 -16.88 -11.17
CA GLY A 109 -2.78 -17.29 -12.53
C GLY A 109 -3.47 -18.65 -12.64
N GLU A 110 -3.85 -19.26 -11.53
CA GLU A 110 -4.71 -20.47 -11.50
C GLU A 110 -6.19 -20.08 -11.52
#